data_AF-A0AAV3WG66-F1
#
_entry.id   AF-A0AAV3WG66-F1
#
_cell.length_a   1.000
_cell.length_b   1.000
_cell.length_c   1.000
_cell.angle_alpha   90.00
_cell.angle_beta   90.00
_cell.angle_gamma   90.00
#
_symmetry.space_group_name_H-M   'P 1'
#
loop_
_entity.id
_entity.type
_entity.pdbx_description
1 polymer ?
#
loop_
_entity_poly.entity_id
_entity_poly.type
_entity_poly.pdbx_seq_one_letter_code
_entity_poly.pdbx_strand_id
1 'polypeptide(L)'
;MGMVGCYDAHFYCDCCNEFSQVAQVETHEEAIEAAQKGNGGWLFRADGVILCETCKDIKNPILIPENKREGSVWNWKIAEAQEQSHE
;
A
#
# COMPACT_ATOMS: atom_id res chain seq x y z
N MET A 1 16.75 -12.77 -23.14
CA MET A 1 15.91 -13.22 -22.02
C MET A 1 15.92 -12.08 -21.01
N GLY A 2 14.86 -11.27 -20.99
CA GLY A 2 14.76 -10.11 -20.10
C GLY A 2 14.51 -10.59 -18.67
N MET A 3 15.17 -9.95 -17.69
CA MET A 3 14.97 -10.23 -16.27
C MET A 3 13.50 -9.99 -15.92
N VAL A 4 12.81 -11.05 -15.50
CA VAL A 4 11.48 -10.99 -14.93
C VAL A 4 11.66 -10.54 -13.48
N GLY A 5 11.58 -9.22 -13.25
CA GLY A 5 11.76 -8.63 -11.94
C GLY A 5 10.45 -8.68 -11.17
N CYS A 6 10.28 -9.66 -10.28
CA CYS A 6 9.22 -9.62 -9.29
C CYS A 6 9.51 -8.50 -8.29
N TYR A 7 8.48 -7.74 -7.91
CA TYR A 7 8.59 -6.71 -6.89
C TYR A 7 7.52 -6.90 -5.80
N ASP A 8 7.74 -6.27 -4.66
CA ASP A 8 6.78 -6.23 -3.57
C ASP A 8 5.97 -4.94 -3.66
N ALA A 9 4.64 -5.07 -3.65
CA ALA A 9 3.72 -3.94 -3.63
C ALA A 9 3.25 -3.67 -2.20
N HIS A 10 3.31 -2.40 -1.79
CA HIS A 10 2.86 -1.93 -0.49
C HIS A 10 1.62 -1.05 -0.64
N PHE A 11 0.59 -1.34 0.14
CA PHE A 11 -0.69 -0.65 0.12
C PHE A 11 -1.01 -0.09 1.50
N TYR A 12 -1.62 1.10 1.51
CA TYR A 12 -2.07 1.77 2.73
C TYR A 12 -3.53 2.16 2.56
N CYS A 13 -4.33 1.93 3.60
CA CYS A 13 -5.73 2.36 3.62
C CYS A 13 -5.81 3.88 3.80
N ASP A 14 -6.48 4.56 2.87
CA ASP A 14 -6.68 6.01 2.91
C ASP A 14 -7.59 6.48 4.06
N CYS A 15 -8.24 5.58 4.79
CA CYS A 15 -9.13 5.92 5.90
C CYS A 15 -8.48 5.69 7.28
N CYS A 16 -7.72 4.62 7.46
CA CYS A 16 -7.17 4.23 8.77
C CYS A 16 -5.66 3.98 8.78
N ASN A 17 -4.98 4.14 7.62
CA ASN A 17 -3.56 3.87 7.44
C ASN A 17 -3.15 2.40 7.74
N GLU A 18 -4.10 1.46 7.69
CA GLU A 18 -3.79 0.04 7.74
C GLU A 18 -2.87 -0.33 6.59
N PHE A 19 -1.92 -1.23 6.84
CA PHE A 19 -0.88 -1.64 5.90
C PHE A 19 -1.17 -3.04 5.34
N SER A 20 -0.90 -3.22 4.06
CA SER A 20 -0.90 -4.52 3.39
C SER A 20 0.25 -4.61 2.41
N GLN A 21 0.87 -5.78 2.36
CA GLN A 21 1.93 -6.09 1.40
C GLN A 21 1.51 -7.28 0.54
N VAL A 22 1.70 -7.12 -0.76
CA VAL A 22 1.63 -8.23 -1.72
C VAL A 22 3.03 -8.44 -2.26
N ALA A 23 3.59 -9.62 -1.99
CA ALA A 23 4.93 -9.97 -2.43
C ALA A 23 4.90 -10.75 -3.75
N GLN A 24 6.03 -10.73 -4.46
CA GLN A 24 6.28 -11.57 -5.64
C GLN A 24 5.31 -11.36 -6.81
N VAL A 25 4.98 -10.10 -7.11
CA VAL A 25 4.14 -9.74 -8.25
C VAL A 25 4.98 -9.15 -9.38
N GLU A 26 4.59 -9.43 -10.61
CA GLU A 26 5.30 -8.95 -11.81
C GLU A 26 4.64 -7.70 -12.38
N THR A 27 3.34 -7.54 -12.16
CA THR A 27 2.55 -6.41 -12.68
C THR A 27 1.73 -5.72 -11.61
N HIS A 28 1.37 -4.46 -11.89
CA HIS A 28 0.51 -3.67 -11.02
C HIS A 28 -0.91 -4.25 -10.89
N GLU A 29 -1.42 -4.82 -11.99
CA GLU A 29 -2.73 -5.46 -12.03
C GLU A 29 -2.78 -6.71 -11.14
N GLU A 30 -1.74 -7.55 -11.20
CA GLU A 30 -1.61 -8.70 -10.30
C GLU A 30 -1.51 -8.28 -8.83
N ALA A 31 -0.77 -7.19 -8.55
CA ALA A 31 -0.68 -6.65 -7.20
C ALA A 31 -2.05 -6.23 -6.64
N ILE A 32 -2.87 -5.55 -7.47
CA ILE A 32 -4.24 -5.14 -7.11
C ILE A 32 -5.12 -6.37 -6.93
N GLU A 33 -5.12 -7.31 -7.87
CA GLU A 33 -5.95 -8.52 -7.78
C GLU A 33 -5.60 -9.36 -6.54
N ALA A 34 -4.31 -9.49 -6.23
CA ALA A 34 -3.84 -10.19 -5.04
C ALA A 34 -4.22 -9.46 -3.75
N ALA A 35 -4.16 -8.12 -3.72
CA ALA A 35 -4.63 -7.35 -2.57
C ALA A 35 -6.16 -7.48 -2.38
N GLN A 36 -6.91 -7.55 -3.47
CA GLN A 36 -8.37 -7.76 -3.45
C GLN A 36 -8.74 -9.18 -3.00
N LYS A 37 -8.01 -10.22 -3.42
CA LYS A 37 -8.38 -11.63 -3.17
C LYS A 37 -7.69 -12.24 -1.94
N GLY A 38 -6.44 -11.91 -1.68
CA GLY A 38 -5.58 -12.61 -0.71
C GLY A 38 -5.46 -11.93 0.66
N ASN A 39 -5.37 -10.60 0.70
CA ASN A 39 -5.04 -9.84 1.91
C ASN A 39 -6.24 -9.09 2.53
N GLY A 40 -7.40 -9.74 2.61
CA GLY A 40 -8.56 -9.18 3.33
C GLY A 40 -9.46 -8.28 2.49
N GLY A 41 -9.67 -8.57 1.21
CA GLY A 41 -10.78 -7.94 0.47
C GLY A 41 -10.69 -6.41 0.35
N TRP A 42 -9.48 -5.88 0.12
CA TRP A 42 -9.24 -4.45 -0.04
C TRP A 42 -10.01 -3.90 -1.24
N LEU A 43 -10.52 -2.68 -1.12
CA LEU A 43 -11.26 -1.99 -2.16
C LEU A 43 -10.38 -0.93 -2.82
N PHE A 44 -10.18 -1.08 -4.12
CA PHE A 44 -9.52 -0.10 -4.97
C PHE A 44 -10.59 0.60 -5.81
N ARG A 45 -10.83 1.88 -5.53
CA ARG A 45 -11.83 2.66 -6.24
C ARG A 45 -11.22 3.36 -7.45
N ALA A 46 -12.06 3.65 -8.44
CA ALA A 46 -11.64 4.34 -9.67
C ALA A 46 -11.15 5.78 -9.45
N ASP A 47 -11.52 6.42 -8.34
CA ASP A 47 -11.04 7.74 -7.92
C ASP A 47 -9.65 7.69 -7.23
N GLY A 48 -8.99 6.53 -7.23
CA GLY A 48 -7.64 6.35 -6.66
C GLY A 48 -7.62 6.12 -5.15
N VAL A 49 -8.80 5.95 -4.53
CA VAL A 49 -8.93 5.68 -3.08
C VAL A 49 -8.78 4.19 -2.80
N ILE A 50 -7.94 3.86 -1.82
CA ILE A 50 -7.66 2.51 -1.37
C ILE A 50 -8.22 2.33 0.05
N LEU A 51 -9.08 1.34 0.25
CA LEU A 51 -9.70 1.05 1.56
C LEU A 51 -9.44 -0.40 1.96
N CYS A 52 -9.08 -0.62 3.22
CA CYS A 52 -8.98 -1.97 3.78
C CYS A 52 -10.35 -2.62 3.98
N GLU A 53 -10.36 -3.88 4.40
CA GLU A 53 -11.58 -4.66 4.65
C GLU A 53 -12.59 -3.93 5.54
N THR A 54 -12.09 -3.26 6.58
CA THR A 54 -12.93 -2.63 7.59
C THR A 54 -13.49 -1.29 7.11
N CYS A 55 -12.72 -0.56 6.31
CA CYS A 55 -13.08 0.79 5.87
C CYS A 55 -13.91 0.82 4.60
N LYS A 56 -13.92 -0.26 3.80
CA LYS A 56 -14.66 -0.31 2.52
C LYS A 56 -16.18 -0.19 2.67
N ASP A 57 -16.74 -0.63 3.80
CA ASP A 57 -18.18 -0.61 4.07
C ASP A 57 -18.67 0.70 4.69
N ILE A 58 -17.76 1.64 4.98
CA ILE A 58 -18.12 2.96 5.50
C ILE A 58 -18.74 3.77 4.36
N LYS A 59 -20.01 4.17 4.49
CA LYS A 59 -20.73 4.95 3.47
C LYS A 59 -20.03 6.25 3.06
N ASN A 60 -19.38 6.91 4.01
CA ASN A 60 -18.60 8.14 3.81
C ASN A 60 -17.31 8.05 4.65
N PRO A 61 -16.27 7.35 4.16
CA PRO A 61 -15.02 7.26 4.89
C PRO A 61 -14.34 8.63 4.91
N ILE A 62 -13.89 9.05 6.09
CA ILE A 62 -13.08 10.26 6.22
C ILE A 62 -11.69 9.89 5.72
N LEU A 63 -11.34 10.36 4.53
CA LEU A 63 -10.04 10.10 3.95
C LEU A 63 -8.98 10.96 4.64
N ILE A 64 -7.86 10.34 4.97
CA ILE A 64 -6.65 11.02 5.39
C ILE A 64 -6.24 11.91 4.20
N PRO A 65 -6.15 13.23 4.39
CA PRO A 65 -5.76 14.13 3.31
C PRO A 65 -4.34 13.80 2.87
N GLU A 66 -4.05 13.96 1.58
CA GLU A 66 -2.80 13.50 0.95
C GLU A 66 -1.54 13.99 1.67
N ASN A 67 -1.55 15.23 2.17
CA ASN A 67 -0.48 15.83 2.96
C ASN A 67 -0.25 15.20 4.35
N LYS A 68 -1.18 14.37 4.83
CA LYS A 68 -1.08 13.58 6.05
C LYS A 68 -0.98 12.09 5.78
N ARG A 69 -1.03 11.65 4.50
CA ARG A 69 -0.79 10.25 4.15
C ARG A 69 0.70 9.98 4.35
N GLU A 70 1.03 9.07 5.26
CA GLU A 70 2.41 8.75 5.63
C GLU A 70 3.20 8.00 4.53
N GLY A 71 2.68 7.87 3.31
CA GLY A 71 3.40 7.23 2.20
C GLY A 71 4.77 7.86 1.89
N SER A 72 4.91 9.19 2.09
CA SER A 72 6.21 9.88 1.97
C SER A 72 7.04 9.86 3.27
N VAL A 73 6.40 9.65 4.42
CA VAL A 73 7.05 9.63 5.74
C VAL A 73 7.75 8.27 6.01
N TRP A 74 7.62 7.28 5.12
CA TRP A 74 8.32 6.00 5.24
C TRP A 74 9.64 5.91 4.45
N ASN A 75 9.73 6.53 3.26
CA ASN A 75 10.98 6.47 2.47
C ASN A 75 12.15 7.20 3.17
N TRP A 76 11.91 8.30 3.89
CA TRP A 76 12.97 8.99 4.66
C TRP A 76 13.36 8.25 5.95
N LYS A 77 12.40 7.65 6.67
CA LYS A 77 12.70 6.87 7.89
C LYS A 77 13.48 5.59 7.63
N ILE A 78 13.31 4.94 6.47
CA ILE A 78 14.17 3.81 6.07
C ILE A 78 15.57 4.31 5.69
N ALA A 79 15.69 5.46 5.01
CA ALA A 79 16.99 6.04 4.69
C ALA A 79 17.78 6.45 5.95
N GLU A 80 17.14 7.07 6.95
CA GLU A 80 17.78 7.43 8.22
C GLU A 80 18.09 6.22 9.12
N ALA A 81 17.27 5.17 9.09
CA ALA A 81 17.53 3.94 9.85
C ALA A 81 18.70 3.11 9.27
N GLN A 82 18.98 3.22 7.96
CA GLN A 82 20.14 2.59 7.34
C GLN A 82 21.45 3.34 7.59
N GLU A 83 21.42 4.66 7.83
CA GLU A 83 22.60 5.45 8.18
C GLU A 83 23.04 5.31 9.65
N GLN A 84 22.15 4.87 10.57
CA GLN A 84 22.48 4.68 12.00
C GLN A 84 22.90 3.24 12.37
N SER A 85 22.87 2.29 11.42
CA SER A 85 23.32 0.90 11.64
C SER A 85 24.77 0.66 11.20
N HIS A 86 25.53 1.73 10.94
CA HIS A 86 26.91 1.68 10.47
C HIS A 86 27.79 2.67 11.27
N GLU A 87 27.69 2.59 12.60
CA GLU A 87 28.69 3.09 13.54
C GLU A 87 28.96 2.05 14.64
#